data_AF-X1IQG7-F1
#
_entry.id   AF-X1IQG7-F1
#
_cell.length_a   1.000
_cell.length_b   1.000
_cell.length_c   1.000
_cell.angle_alpha   90.00
_cell.angle_beta   90.00
_cell.angle_gamma   90.00
#
_symmetry.space_group_name_H-M   'P 1'
#
loop_
_entity.id
_entity.type
_entity.pdbx_description
1 polymer ?
#
loop_
_entity_poly.entity_id
_entity_poly.type
_entity_poly.pdbx_seq_one_letter_code
_entity_poly.pdbx_strand_id
1 'polypeptide(L)'
;MLQLKNLLMIGAAGKDAGKTEFACFLIRKFKDTEKVIALKVTTIHEPDGRGQRGGEGYGDHSLLKDKYCLTEETGGPVDKDTVRMLHAGAQKVFWLQAPK
;
A
#
# COMPACT_ATOMS: atom_id res chain seq x y z
N MET A 1 17.45 10.32 -4.63
CA MET A 1 16.23 9.64 -5.14
C MET A 1 16.53 8.16 -5.20
N LEU A 2 15.66 7.29 -4.71
CA LEU A 2 15.91 5.85 -4.74
C LEU A 2 15.76 5.36 -6.20
N GLN A 3 16.78 4.71 -6.74
CA GLN A 3 16.78 4.26 -8.13
C GLN A 3 17.04 2.75 -8.18
N LEU A 4 16.04 2.02 -8.64
CA LEU A 4 16.09 0.60 -8.88
C LEU A 4 15.57 0.35 -10.30
N LYS A 5 16.17 -0.61 -11.00
CA LYS A 5 15.62 -1.05 -12.30
C LYS A 5 14.20 -1.57 -12.07
N ASN A 6 13.29 -1.21 -12.98
CA ASN A 6 11.88 -1.63 -12.94
C ASN A 6 11.09 -1.15 -11.70
N LEU A 7 11.53 -0.08 -11.05
CA LEU A 7 10.75 0.59 -10.01
C LEU A 7 9.96 1.76 -10.60
N LEU A 8 8.64 1.77 -10.37
CA LEU A 8 7.78 2.91 -10.61
C LEU A 8 7.22 3.42 -9.29
N MET A 9 7.58 4.66 -8.93
CA MET A 9 7.03 5.34 -7.76
C MET A 9 5.86 6.24 -8.19
N ILE A 10 4.68 6.03 -7.59
CA ILE A 10 3.47 6.82 -7.86
C ILE A 10 3.19 7.71 -6.66
N GLY A 11 3.48 9.00 -6.81
CA GLY A 11 3.10 10.07 -5.87
C GLY A 11 2.00 10.96 -6.45
N ALA A 12 1.34 11.74 -5.59
CA ALA A 12 0.45 12.81 -6.03
C ALA A 12 0.47 13.96 -5.02
N ALA A 13 0.11 15.16 -5.48
CA ALA A 13 0.06 16.36 -4.65
C ALA A 13 -1.07 16.35 -3.60
N GLY A 14 -2.03 15.42 -3.70
CA GLY A 14 -3.18 15.34 -2.81
C GLY A 14 -3.70 13.93 -2.56
N LYS A 15 -4.61 13.82 -1.59
CA LYS A 15 -5.44 12.62 -1.36
C LYS A 15 -6.43 12.45 -2.52
N ASP A 16 -6.85 11.21 -2.77
CA ASP A 16 -7.89 10.86 -3.75
C ASP A 16 -7.66 11.31 -5.20
N ALA A 17 -6.43 11.70 -5.54
CA ALA A 17 -6.01 12.07 -6.90
C ALA A 17 -5.89 10.90 -7.89
N GLY A 18 -6.56 9.76 -7.64
CA GLY A 18 -6.56 8.61 -8.55
C GLY A 18 -5.30 7.72 -8.53
N LYS A 19 -4.39 7.88 -7.57
CA LYS A 19 -3.14 7.09 -7.46
C LYS A 19 -3.39 5.58 -7.51
N THR A 20 -4.31 5.08 -6.68
CA THR A 20 -4.65 3.66 -6.62
C THR A 20 -5.25 3.19 -7.93
N GLU A 21 -6.11 3.99 -8.56
CA GLU A 21 -6.71 3.61 -9.84
C GLU A 21 -5.66 3.52 -10.94
N PHE A 22 -4.75 4.49 -11.01
CA PHE A 22 -3.63 4.44 -11.95
C PHE A 22 -2.71 3.24 -11.70
N ALA A 23 -2.40 2.92 -10.44
CA ALA A 23 -1.65 1.72 -10.09
C ALA A 23 -2.38 0.44 -10.54
N CYS A 24 -3.68 0.32 -10.29
CA CYS A 24 -4.49 -0.82 -10.72
C CYS A 24 -4.52 -0.95 -12.25
N PHE A 25 -4.64 0.16 -12.98
CA PHE A 25 -4.58 0.17 -14.43
C PHE A 25 -3.24 -0.39 -14.95
N LEU A 26 -2.12 0.05 -14.37
CA LEU A 26 -0.79 -0.44 -14.76
C LEU A 26 -0.63 -1.93 -14.45
N ILE A 27 -1.06 -2.37 -13.27
CA ILE A 27 -1.03 -3.80 -12.89
C ILE A 27 -1.82 -4.63 -13.92
N ARG A 28 -3.06 -4.24 -14.24
CA ARG A 28 -3.89 -4.94 -15.25
C ARG A 28 -3.23 -4.99 -16.62
N LYS A 29 -2.54 -3.90 -17.00
CA LYS A 29 -1.87 -3.79 -18.30
C LYS A 29 -0.67 -4.72 -18.44
N PHE A 30 0.07 -4.95 -17.36
CA PHE A 30 1.36 -5.66 -17.42
C PHE A 30 1.34 -7.06 -16.80
N LYS A 31 0.32 -7.44 -16.02
CA LYS A 31 0.26 -8.71 -15.31
C LYS A 31 0.47 -9.97 -16.18
N ASP A 32 0.10 -9.91 -17.46
CA ASP A 32 0.16 -11.06 -18.36
C ASP A 32 1.55 -11.21 -19.02
N THR A 33 2.35 -10.14 -19.01
CA THR A 33 3.69 -10.13 -19.62
C THR A 33 4.81 -10.02 -18.57
N GLU A 34 4.51 -9.46 -17.39
CA GLU A 34 5.49 -9.14 -16.36
C GLU A 34 4.97 -9.51 -14.97
N LYS A 35 5.88 -9.90 -14.07
CA LYS A 35 5.57 -10.08 -12.66
C LYS A 35 5.50 -8.73 -11.96
N VAL A 36 4.29 -8.26 -11.67
CA VAL A 36 4.08 -6.98 -10.97
C VAL A 36 3.91 -7.23 -9.47
N ILE A 37 4.81 -6.66 -8.67
CA ILE A 37 4.69 -6.58 -7.20
C ILE A 37 4.26 -5.15 -6.84
N ALA A 38 3.21 -5.00 -6.04
CA ALA A 38 2.76 -3.70 -5.59
C ALA A 38 3.14 -3.45 -4.12
N LEU A 39 3.47 -2.20 -3.81
CA LEU A 39 3.74 -1.75 -2.44
C LEU A 39 2.97 -0.44 -2.20
N LYS A 40 2.10 -0.43 -1.20
CA LYS A 40 1.51 0.80 -0.68
C LYS A 40 2.31 1.26 0.53
N VAL A 41 2.75 2.51 0.53
CA VAL A 41 3.41 3.13 1.68
C VAL A 41 2.47 4.17 2.29
N THR A 42 2.22 4.07 3.59
CA THR A 42 1.47 5.08 4.35
C THR A 42 2.30 5.56 5.52
N THR A 43 2.38 6.87 5.68
CA THR A 43 2.99 7.43 6.87
C THR A 43 2.04 7.39 8.05
N ILE A 44 2.53 6.96 9.20
CA ILE A 44 1.84 6.97 10.48
C ILE A 44 2.45 8.07 11.36
N HIS A 45 1.62 8.73 12.17
CA HIS A 45 2.14 9.53 13.26
C HIS A 45 2.65 8.60 14.36
N GLU A 46 3.78 8.95 14.98
CA GLU A 46 4.23 8.24 16.18
C GLU A 46 3.11 8.26 17.24
N PRO A 47 2.97 7.20 18.06
CA PRO A 47 1.88 7.11 19.01
C PRO A 47 2.09 8.15 20.13
N ASP A 48 1.48 9.33 20.00
CA ASP A 48 1.33 10.32 21.07
C ASP A 48 0.31 9.86 22.14
N GLY A 49 0.18 8.54 22.38
CA GLY A 49 -0.81 7.97 23.30
C GLY A 49 -2.28 8.12 22.87
N ARG A 50 -2.56 8.66 21.67
CA ARG A 50 -3.92 8.78 21.11
C ARG A 50 -3.96 8.15 19.74
N GLY A 51 -4.32 6.86 19.70
CA GLY A 51 -4.55 6.12 18.47
C GLY A 51 -5.49 6.88 17.54
N GLN A 52 -4.98 7.30 16.38
CA GLN A 52 -5.83 7.88 15.36
C GLN A 52 -6.52 6.76 14.59
N ARG A 53 -7.78 6.56 14.97
CA ARG A 53 -8.91 6.10 14.14
C ARG A 53 -8.81 4.66 13.65
N GLY A 54 -9.32 3.77 14.50
CA GLY A 54 -9.80 2.46 14.10
C GLY A 54 -10.93 2.57 13.07
N GLY A 55 -10.71 1.92 11.95
CA GLY A 55 -11.72 1.44 11.03
C GLY A 55 -11.29 0.04 10.59
N GLU A 56 -12.24 -0.86 10.36
CA GLU A 56 -11.99 -2.24 9.92
C GLU A 56 -11.05 -2.22 8.69
N GLY A 57 -9.83 -2.72 8.87
CA GLY A 57 -8.78 -2.73 7.83
C GLY A 57 -7.53 -1.91 8.14
N TYR A 58 -7.54 -1.09 9.20
CA TYR A 58 -6.29 -0.57 9.78
C TYR A 58 -5.64 -1.68 10.59
N GLY A 59 -4.44 -2.10 10.16
CA GLY A 59 -3.64 -3.07 10.90
C GLY A 59 -3.50 -2.63 12.35
N ASP A 60 -3.58 -3.59 13.26
CA ASP A 60 -3.50 -3.35 14.70
C ASP A 60 -2.24 -2.53 15.03
N HIS A 61 -2.45 -1.26 15.39
CA HIS A 61 -1.38 -0.34 15.74
C HIS A 61 -0.63 -0.76 17.01
N SER A 62 -1.18 -1.71 17.78
CA SER A 62 -0.50 -2.32 18.93
C SER A 62 0.59 -3.33 18.54
N LEU A 63 0.68 -3.71 17.25
CA LEU A 63 1.68 -4.65 16.73
C LEU A 63 2.94 -3.99 16.15
N LEU A 64 3.04 -2.66 16.17
CA LEU A 64 4.27 -1.94 15.79
C LEU A 64 5.36 -2.17 16.87
N LYS A 65 5.92 -3.38 16.93
CA LYS A 65 7.12 -3.67 17.72
C LYS A 65 8.34 -2.90 17.22
N ASP A 66 8.32 -2.53 15.93
CA ASP A 66 9.39 -1.84 15.23
C ASP A 66 8.87 -0.55 14.55
N LYS A 67 9.79 0.36 14.23
CA LYS A 67 9.47 1.65 13.56
C LYS A 67 8.74 1.46 12.23
N TYR A 68 8.92 0.33 11.57
CA TYR A 68 8.31 0.00 10.28
C TYR A 68 7.49 -1.27 10.42
N CYS A 69 6.29 -1.32 9.82
CA CYS A 69 5.49 -2.53 9.72
C CYS A 69 5.22 -2.84 8.25
N LEU A 70 5.66 -4.01 7.80
CA LEU A 70 5.41 -4.53 6.46
C LEU A 70 4.48 -5.74 6.57
N THR A 71 3.33 -5.67 5.91
CA THR A 71 2.37 -6.77 5.85
C THR A 71 2.13 -7.18 4.39
N GLU A 72 2.03 -8.48 4.13
CA GLU A 72 1.57 -9.00 2.83
C GLU A 72 0.04 -9.00 2.83
N GLU A 73 -0.56 -8.47 1.76
CA GLU A 73 -2.00 -8.44 1.57
C GLU A 73 -2.48 -9.79 1.03
N THR A 74 -3.40 -10.41 1.75
CA THR A 74 -4.00 -11.70 1.38
C THR A 74 -5.48 -11.58 1.04
N GLY A 75 -6.07 -10.38 1.14
CA GLY A 75 -7.48 -10.11 0.86
C GLY A 75 -8.15 -9.28 1.95
N GLY A 76 -9.42 -8.90 1.74
CA GLY A 76 -10.15 -8.08 2.69
C GLY A 76 -11.23 -7.23 2.02
N PRO A 77 -11.62 -6.09 2.62
CA PRO A 77 -12.59 -5.17 2.03
C PRO A 77 -12.18 -4.70 0.64
N VAL A 78 -13.12 -4.73 -0.31
CA VAL A 78 -12.88 -4.47 -1.74
C VAL A 78 -12.44 -3.03 -2.03
N ASP A 79 -12.78 -2.09 -1.14
CA ASP A 79 -12.43 -0.68 -1.22
C ASP A 79 -11.01 -0.37 -0.71
N LYS A 80 -10.38 -1.28 0.05
CA LYS A 80 -9.00 -1.12 0.52
C LYS A 80 -8.03 -1.09 -0.65
N ASP A 81 -7.19 -0.06 -0.73
CA ASP A 81 -6.28 0.15 -1.85
C ASP A 81 -5.39 -1.07 -2.18
N THR A 82 -4.85 -1.76 -1.18
CA THR A 82 -4.00 -2.94 -1.38
C THR A 82 -4.79 -4.13 -1.89
N VAL A 83 -6.03 -4.32 -1.45
CA VAL A 83 -6.95 -5.34 -1.96
C VAL A 83 -7.31 -5.05 -3.42
N ARG A 84 -7.54 -3.78 -3.77
CA ARG A 84 -7.75 -3.37 -5.18
C ARG A 84 -6.56 -3.70 -6.07
N MET A 85 -5.34 -3.45 -5.60
CA MET A 85 -4.11 -3.82 -6.33
C MET A 85 -3.97 -5.33 -6.49
N LEU A 86 -4.34 -6.12 -5.47
CA LEU A 86 -4.32 -7.58 -5.52
C LEU A 86 -5.32 -8.10 -6.56
N HIS A 87 -6.57 -7.62 -6.52
CA HIS A 87 -7.60 -7.95 -7.52
C HIS A 87 -7.27 -7.47 -8.93
N ALA A 88 -6.47 -6.40 -9.08
CA ALA A 88 -5.99 -5.96 -10.38
C ALA A 88 -5.03 -6.99 -11.04
N GLY A 89 -4.50 -7.95 -10.27
CA GLY A 89 -3.65 -9.03 -10.75
C GLY A 89 -2.18 -8.88 -10.36
N ALA A 90 -1.86 -8.08 -9.34
CA ALA A 90 -0.51 -8.04 -8.81
C ALA A 90 -0.18 -9.40 -8.18
N GLN A 91 1.03 -9.92 -8.43
CA GLN A 91 1.45 -11.22 -7.93
C GLN A 91 1.57 -11.22 -6.40
N LYS A 92 2.05 -10.11 -5.86
CA LYS A 92 2.12 -9.84 -4.42
C LYS A 92 1.79 -8.37 -4.19
N VAL A 93 1.11 -8.09 -3.09
CA VAL A 93 0.85 -6.74 -2.64
C VAL A 93 1.30 -6.61 -1.20
N PHE A 94 2.07 -5.57 -0.91
CA PHE A 94 2.53 -5.27 0.44
C PHE A 94 2.00 -3.92 0.90
N TRP A 95 1.79 -3.80 2.21
CA TRP A 95 1.51 -2.53 2.87
C TRP A 95 2.64 -2.23 3.87
N LEU A 96 3.33 -1.12 3.63
CA LEU A 96 4.32 -0.56 4.53
C LEU A 96 3.73 0.63 5.29
N GLN A 97 3.71 0.51 6.61
CA GLN A 97 3.49 1.62 7.53
C GLN A 97 4.85 2.10 8.03
N ALA A 98 5.13 3.39 7.86
CA ALA A 98 6.39 4.02 8.21
C ALA A 98 6.13 5.32 9.00
N PRO A 99 7.01 5.74 9.92
CA PRO A 99 6.83 7.00 10.62
C PRO A 99 6.97 8.17 9.63
N LYS A 100 6.32 9.30 9.94
CA LYS A 100 6.49 10.54 9.17
C LYS A 100 7.90 11.09 9.25
#